data_AF-A0A392S3S5-F1
#
_entry.id   AF-A0A392S3S5-F1
#
_cell.length_a   1.000
_cell.length_b   1.000
_cell.length_c   1.000
_cell.angle_alpha   90.00
_cell.angle_beta   90.00
_cell.angle_gamma   90.00
#
_symmetry.space_group_name_H-M   'P 1'
#
loop_
_entity.id
_entity.type
_entity.pdbx_description
1 polymer ?
#
loop_
_entity_poly.entity_id
_entity_poly.type
_entity_poly.pdbx_seq_one_letter_code
_entity_poly.pdbx_strand_id
1 'polypeptide(L)'
;PGGGHACSSEQRETPQKRQRQDDSVVDLTDSEPKFILPNCFGARGFFEKYPPDVPDSEKSIILGMTPDARETQLVRDTAAVIRLLETALVLNGEETCPAAELKKLQAKNEKLR
;
A
#
# COMPACT_ATOMS: atom_id res chain seq x y z
N PRO A 1 -18.39 14.87 46.08
CA PRO A 1 -17.61 16.07 45.72
C PRO A 1 -16.44 15.66 44.80
N GLY A 2 -16.50 15.74 43.48
CA GLY A 2 -17.07 16.77 42.62
C GLY A 2 -15.90 17.43 41.89
N GLY A 3 -15.71 17.12 40.60
CA GLY A 3 -14.61 17.71 39.82
C GLY A 3 -14.35 16.99 38.49
N GLY A 4 -15.38 16.86 37.65
CA GLY A 4 -15.19 16.45 36.26
C GLY A 4 -14.60 17.61 35.47
N HIS A 5 -13.37 17.46 34.99
CA HIS A 5 -12.77 18.40 34.05
C HIS A 5 -13.51 18.27 32.71
N ALA A 6 -14.42 19.22 32.45
CA ALA A 6 -15.02 19.38 31.14
C ALA A 6 -13.91 19.83 30.16
N CYS A 7 -13.70 19.04 29.11
CA CYS A 7 -12.88 19.42 27.97
C CYS A 7 -13.62 20.55 27.24
N SER A 8 -13.08 21.77 27.30
CA SER A 8 -13.63 22.91 26.58
C SER A 8 -13.27 22.78 25.10
N SER A 9 -14.09 22.05 24.34
CA SER A 9 -14.04 22.06 22.88
C SER A 9 -14.71 23.34 22.38
N GLU A 10 -13.93 24.43 22.31
CA GLU A 10 -14.34 25.55 21.47
C GLU A 10 -14.50 25.04 20.03
N GLN A 11 -15.71 25.18 19.48
CA GLN A 11 -15.99 24.85 18.08
C GLN A 11 -15.22 25.83 17.19
N ARG A 12 -13.98 25.48 16.82
CA ARG A 12 -13.31 26.12 15.69
C ARG A 12 -14.04 25.71 14.42
N GLU A 13 -14.55 26.71 13.70
CA GLU A 13 -15.12 26.54 12.37
C GLU A 13 -14.11 25.79 11.50
N THR A 14 -14.53 24.64 10.95
CA THR A 14 -13.68 23.84 10.07
C THR A 14 -13.28 24.69 8.87
N PRO A 15 -11.97 24.84 8.56
CA PRO A 15 -11.54 25.56 7.37
C PRO A 15 -12.27 25.02 6.14
N GLN A 16 -12.76 25.94 5.30
CA GLN A 16 -13.55 25.60 4.12
C GLN A 16 -12.82 24.53 3.30
N LYS A 17 -13.45 23.36 3.17
CA LYS A 17 -12.88 22.22 2.43
C LYS A 17 -12.75 22.65 0.98
N ARG A 18 -11.52 22.84 0.49
CA ARG A 18 -11.28 23.15 -0.93
C ARG A 18 -11.94 22.07 -1.78
N GLN A 19 -12.67 22.50 -2.81
CA GLN A 19 -13.24 21.58 -3.79
C GLN A 19 -12.09 20.74 -4.37
N ARG A 20 -12.23 19.41 -4.29
CA ARG A 20 -11.28 18.51 -4.91
C ARG A 20 -11.36 18.79 -6.41
N GLN A 21 -10.21 18.95 -7.05
CA GLN A 21 -10.16 19.08 -8.50
C GLN A 21 -10.48 17.70 -9.04
N ASP A 22 -11.77 17.45 -9.28
CA ASP A 22 -12.25 16.16 -9.77
C ASP A 22 -11.86 16.02 -11.25
N ASP A 23 -11.17 14.92 -11.54
CA ASP A 23 -11.02 14.26 -12.84
C ASP A 23 -10.46 15.06 -14.04
N SER A 24 -9.28 15.67 -13.89
CA SER A 24 -8.48 15.98 -15.08
C SER A 24 -7.87 14.69 -15.65
N VAL A 25 -8.30 14.29 -16.85
CA VAL A 25 -7.61 13.24 -17.63
C VAL A 25 -6.16 13.68 -17.83
N VAL A 26 -5.20 12.91 -17.33
CA VAL A 26 -3.77 13.22 -17.44
C VAL A 26 -3.32 12.96 -18.87
N ASP A 27 -2.95 14.01 -19.59
CA ASP A 27 -2.27 13.87 -20.89
C ASP A 27 -0.83 13.42 -20.65
N LEU A 28 -0.49 12.21 -21.12
CA LEU A 28 0.86 11.63 -20.99
C LEU A 28 1.87 12.19 -22.01
N THR A 29 1.41 13.02 -22.96
CA THR A 29 2.24 13.68 -23.98
C THR A 29 2.69 15.09 -23.59
N ASP A 30 2.01 15.71 -22.63
CA ASP A 30 2.45 16.93 -21.99
C ASP A 30 3.59 16.64 -21.00
N SER A 31 4.58 17.54 -20.92
CA SER A 31 5.59 17.44 -19.87
C SER A 31 4.89 17.51 -18.51
N GLU A 32 5.05 16.47 -17.68
CA GLU A 32 4.34 16.43 -16.39
C GLU A 32 4.53 17.74 -15.62
N PRO A 33 3.47 18.30 -15.04
CA PRO A 33 3.59 19.47 -14.21
C PRO A 33 4.58 19.18 -13.09
N LYS A 34 5.52 20.10 -12.87
CA LYS A 34 6.55 19.94 -11.82
C LYS A 34 5.85 19.62 -10.50
N PHE A 35 6.16 18.45 -9.95
CA PHE A 35 5.61 18.01 -8.67
C PHE A 35 5.77 19.10 -7.61
N ILE A 36 4.65 19.63 -7.11
CA ILE A 36 4.64 20.68 -6.09
C ILE A 36 4.59 20.00 -4.72
N LEU A 37 5.71 20.07 -4.00
CA LEU A 37 5.78 19.56 -2.64
C LEU A 37 4.96 20.47 -1.69
N PRO A 38 4.13 19.91 -0.80
CA PRO A 38 3.43 20.70 0.21
C PRO A 38 4.41 21.56 1.03
N ASN A 39 4.00 22.78 1.37
CA ASN A 39 4.87 23.76 2.03
C ASN A 39 5.46 23.28 3.37
N CYS A 40 4.76 22.37 4.07
CA CYS A 40 5.23 21.78 5.33
C CYS A 40 6.57 21.05 5.20
N PHE A 41 6.92 20.53 4.02
CA PHE A 41 8.20 19.86 3.79
C PHE A 41 9.37 20.83 3.59
N GLY A 42 9.11 22.06 3.14
CA GLY A 42 10.12 23.11 2.98
C GLY A 42 10.28 24.01 4.21
N ALA A 43 9.26 24.06 5.06
CA ALA A 43 9.24 24.87 6.27
C ALA A 43 10.03 24.20 7.41
N ARG A 44 11.26 24.66 7.64
CA ARG A 44 12.09 24.21 8.77
C ARG A 44 11.34 24.41 10.09
N GLY A 45 11.29 23.40 10.95
CA GLY A 45 10.60 23.48 12.24
C GLY A 45 9.09 23.16 12.18
N PHE A 46 8.52 22.89 11.00
CA PHE A 46 7.08 22.71 10.87
C PHE A 46 6.57 21.50 11.64
N PHE A 47 7.22 20.34 11.49
CA PHE A 47 6.81 19.11 12.17
C PHE A 47 7.21 19.09 13.65
N GLU A 48 8.18 19.89 14.06
CA GLU A 48 8.51 20.13 15.46
C GLU A 48 7.40 20.94 16.15
N LYS A 49 6.81 21.93 15.46
CA LYS A 49 5.70 22.73 15.97
C LYS A 49 4.35 22.00 15.86
N TYR A 50 4.17 21.23 14.80
CA TYR A 50 2.94 20.50 14.49
C TYR A 50 3.28 19.03 14.20
N PRO A 51 3.59 18.24 15.24
CA PRO A 51 3.92 16.84 15.05
C PRO A 51 2.71 16.10 14.48
N PRO A 52 2.90 15.22 13.49
CA PRO A 52 1.81 14.38 13.00
C PRO A 52 1.35 13.47 14.15
N ASP A 53 0.05 13.45 14.39
CA ASP A 53 -0.54 12.50 15.32
C ASP A 53 -0.60 11.15 14.60
N VAL A 54 0.13 10.19 15.15
CA VAL A 54 0.19 8.82 14.63
C VAL A 54 -0.06 7.92 15.84
N PRO A 55 -1.06 7.03 15.79
CA PRO A 55 -1.37 6.13 16.89
C PRO A 55 -0.13 5.33 17.32
N ASP A 56 0.00 5.08 18.62
CA ASP A 56 1.16 4.36 19.16
C ASP A 56 1.31 2.97 18.53
N SER A 57 0.20 2.30 18.20
CA SER A 57 0.21 1.02 17.49
C SER A 57 0.88 1.11 16.12
N GLU A 58 0.57 2.15 15.33
CA GLU A 58 1.18 2.36 14.02
C GLU A 58 2.65 2.76 14.14
N LYS A 59 2.99 3.66 15.07
CA LYS A 59 4.39 4.01 15.36
C LYS A 59 5.21 2.78 15.75
N SER A 60 4.67 1.92 16.62
CA SER A 60 5.34 0.69 17.05
C SER A 60 5.55 -0.29 15.89
N ILE A 61 4.60 -0.39 14.97
CA ILE A 61 4.75 -1.23 13.78
C ILE A 61 5.84 -0.67 12.85
N ILE A 62 5.78 0.63 12.52
CA ILE A 62 6.72 1.24 11.56
C ILE A 62 8.13 1.27 12.12
N LEU A 63 8.31 1.69 13.37
CA LEU A 63 9.62 1.86 13.99
C LEU A 63 10.17 0.56 14.59
N GLY A 64 9.30 -0.37 15.01
CA GLY A 64 9.69 -1.62 15.66
C GLY A 64 9.95 -2.77 14.68
N MET A 65 9.55 -2.65 13.42
CA MET A 65 9.77 -3.68 12.40
C MET A 65 11.19 -3.57 11.84
N THR A 66 12.04 -4.52 12.22
CA THR A 66 13.42 -4.57 11.74
C THR A 66 13.48 -4.91 10.24
N PRO A 67 14.55 -4.52 9.52
CA PRO A 67 14.73 -4.87 8.11
C PRO A 67 14.60 -6.38 7.85
N ASP A 68 15.22 -7.23 8.69
CA ASP A 68 15.18 -8.68 8.56
C ASP A 68 13.75 -9.25 8.76
N ALA A 69 13.03 -8.72 9.74
CA ALA A 69 11.63 -9.09 9.98
C ALA A 69 10.74 -8.69 8.79
N ARG A 70 11.00 -7.51 8.20
CA ARG A 70 10.33 -7.04 6.99
C ARG A 70 10.63 -7.92 5.79
N GLU A 71 11.88 -8.28 5.56
CA GLU A 71 12.28 -9.19 4.48
C GLU A 71 11.55 -10.52 4.62
N THR A 72 11.58 -11.10 5.82
CA THR A 72 10.90 -12.36 6.11
C THR A 72 9.39 -12.27 5.84
N GLN A 73 8.76 -11.17 6.25
CA GLN A 73 7.34 -10.95 6.01
C GLN A 73 7.03 -10.82 4.51
N LEU A 74 7.84 -10.06 3.76
CA LEU A 74 7.66 -9.90 2.32
C LEU A 74 7.80 -11.22 1.56
N VAL A 75 8.76 -12.07 1.95
CA VAL A 75 8.92 -13.41 1.36
C VAL A 75 7.67 -14.26 1.61
N ARG A 76 7.14 -14.25 2.83
CA ARG A 76 5.90 -14.98 3.18
C ARG A 76 4.70 -14.47 2.40
N ASP A 77 4.52 -13.15 2.31
CA ASP A 77 3.40 -12.52 1.62
C ASP A 77 3.46 -12.79 0.12
N THR A 78 4.66 -12.69 -0.49
CA THR A 78 4.87 -13.04 -1.90
C THR A 78 4.50 -14.50 -2.16
N ALA A 79 4.97 -15.42 -1.29
CA ALA A 79 4.61 -16.82 -1.41
C ALA A 79 3.10 -17.07 -1.23
N ALA A 80 2.43 -16.32 -0.35
CA ALA A 80 0.99 -16.41 -0.16
C ALA A 80 0.21 -15.93 -1.38
N VAL A 81 0.64 -14.83 -2.01
CA VAL A 81 0.04 -14.30 -3.24
C VAL A 81 0.20 -15.30 -4.39
N ILE A 82 1.38 -15.91 -4.55
CA ILE A 82 1.61 -16.95 -5.57
C ILE A 82 0.65 -18.13 -5.35
N ARG A 83 0.54 -18.65 -4.12
CA ARG A 83 -0.40 -19.74 -3.81
C ARG A 83 -1.86 -19.35 -4.06
N LEU A 84 -2.23 -18.11 -3.75
CA LEU A 84 -3.59 -17.62 -4.00
C LEU A 84 -3.88 -17.55 -5.51
N LEU A 85 -2.92 -17.08 -6.31
CA LEU A 85 -3.01 -17.06 -7.77
C LEU A 85 -3.11 -18.46 -8.35
N GLU A 86 -2.27 -19.40 -7.90
CA GLU A 86 -2.35 -20.81 -8.30
C GLU A 86 -3.72 -21.40 -7.96
N THR A 87 -4.21 -21.17 -6.74
CA THR A 87 -5.52 -21.64 -6.28
C THR A 87 -6.64 -21.02 -7.12
N ALA A 88 -6.56 -19.72 -7.40
CA ALA A 88 -7.53 -19.03 -8.26
C ALA A 88 -7.52 -19.61 -9.68
N LEU A 89 -6.35 -19.90 -10.28
CA LEU A 89 -6.27 -20.51 -11.61
C LEU A 89 -6.86 -21.93 -11.64
N VAL A 90 -6.63 -22.73 -10.59
CA VAL A 90 -7.19 -24.09 -10.47
C VAL A 90 -8.70 -24.05 -10.25
N LEU A 91 -9.20 -23.12 -9.41
CA LEU A 91 -10.62 -23.03 -9.06
C LEU A 91 -11.45 -22.26 -10.10
N ASN A 92 -10.87 -21.32 -10.85
CA ASN A 92 -11.59 -20.48 -11.82
C ASN A 92 -11.79 -21.17 -13.18
N GLY A 93 -11.38 -22.42 -13.35
CA GLY A 93 -11.93 -23.29 -14.38
C GLY A 93 -11.86 -22.77 -15.82
N GLU A 94 -10.70 -22.32 -16.28
CA GLU A 94 -10.34 -22.48 -17.70
C GLU A 94 -9.23 -23.53 -17.76
N GLU A 95 -9.65 -24.80 -17.72
CA GLU A 95 -8.87 -25.99 -18.11
C GLU A 95 -7.36 -25.91 -17.84
N THR A 96 -6.96 -26.11 -16.58
CA THR A 96 -5.55 -26.17 -16.17
C THR A 96 -4.86 -27.35 -16.88
N CYS A 97 -4.19 -27.03 -18.00
CA CYS A 97 -3.33 -27.87 -18.83
C CYS A 97 -4.07 -29.05 -19.50
N PRO A 98 -4.49 -28.92 -20.79
CA PRO A 98 -4.99 -30.06 -21.54
C PRO A 98 -3.92 -31.15 -21.50
N ALA A 99 -4.29 -32.40 -21.21
CA ALA A 99 -3.35 -33.53 -21.13
C ALA A 99 -2.37 -33.64 -22.33
N ALA A 100 -2.72 -33.02 -23.47
CA ALA A 100 -1.87 -32.81 -24.63
C ALA A 100 -0.60 -31.97 -24.36
N GLU A 101 -0.69 -30.85 -23.64
CA GLU A 101 0.45 -29.99 -23.26
C GLU A 101 1.42 -30.74 -22.32
N LEU A 102 0.86 -31.49 -21.36
CA LEU A 102 1.64 -32.33 -20.45
C LEU A 102 2.37 -33.46 -21.19
N LYS A 103 1.71 -34.15 -22.12
CA LYS A 103 2.34 -35.17 -23.00
C LYS A 103 3.44 -34.57 -23.88
N LYS A 104 3.23 -33.36 -24.40
CA LYS A 104 4.21 -32.65 -25.25
C LYS A 104 5.48 -32.29 -24.45
N LEU A 105 5.32 -31.89 -23.19
CA LEU A 105 6.45 -31.61 -22.29
C LEU A 105 7.20 -32.89 -21.90
N GLN A 106 6.49 -33.99 -21.61
CA GLN A 106 7.12 -35.29 -21.33
C GLN A 106 7.97 -35.78 -22.51
N ALA A 107 7.43 -35.72 -23.74
CA ALA A 107 8.16 -36.11 -24.94
C ALA A 107 9.40 -35.24 -25.22
N LYS A 108 9.38 -33.96 -24.82
CA LYS A 108 10.57 -33.08 -24.92
C LYS A 108 11.63 -33.44 -23.88
N ASN A 109 11.23 -33.75 -22.65
CA ASN A 109 12.16 -34.12 -21.59
C ASN A 109 12.87 -35.47 -21.85
N GLU A 110 12.21 -36.46 -22.46
CA GLU A 110 12.88 -37.71 -22.86
C GLU A 110 13.97 -37.48 -23.91
N LYS A 111 13.81 -36.51 -24.80
CA LYS A 111 14.82 -36.16 -25.82
C LYS A 111 16.02 -35.39 -25.26
N LEU A 112 15.90 -34.87 -24.05
CA LEU A 112 16.95 -34.12 -23.36
C LEU A 112 17.71 -35.00 -22.34
N ARG A 113 17.29 -36.25 -22.13
CA ARG A 113 18.06 -37.27 -21.41
C ARG A 113 18.94 -38.05 -22.37
#